data_AF-K6P2Z8-F1
#
_entry.id   AF-K6P2Z8-F1
#
_cell.length_a   1.000
_cell.length_b   1.000
_cell.length_c   1.000
_cell.angle_alpha   90.00
_cell.angle_beta   90.00
_cell.angle_gamma   90.00
#
_symmetry.space_group_name_H-M   'P 1'
#
loop_
_entity.id
_entity.type
_entity.pdbx_description
1 polymer ?
#
loop_
_entity_poly.entity_id
_entity_poly.type
_entity_poly.pdbx_seq_one_letter_code
_entity_poly.pdbx_strand_id
1 'polypeptide(L)'
;MRRVVATVLVAVGSMVLAGVGSASRASEPWWFDLPPGEKREMAAREDVYRRSSPPAPKDQVGAREAVQQGDPARPAGIIESGEYPDPTVVIQNRWQGPAGDGHMAVFAGAYRDRPEQGLVIVHWYDDQWRFVRGRPVESPRAQGSLRITGAGDGVLILRAGSGDELRFDLATATFVD
;
A
#
# COMPACT_ATOMS: atom_id res chain seq x y z
N MET A 1 23.19 -37.14 41.14
CA MET A 1 23.34 -36.48 42.46
C MET A 1 24.02 -35.13 42.28
N ARG A 2 23.63 -34.14 43.09
CA ARG A 2 24.05 -32.73 43.17
C ARG A 2 23.30 -31.72 42.27
N ARG A 3 22.38 -31.04 42.96
CA ARG A 3 21.61 -29.85 42.62
C ARG A 3 22.49 -28.61 42.75
N VAL A 4 22.20 -27.55 41.97
CA VAL A 4 22.29 -26.17 42.47
C VAL A 4 21.08 -25.38 41.96
N VAL A 5 20.24 -25.00 42.90
CA VAL A 5 19.11 -24.08 42.78
C VAL A 5 19.60 -22.75 43.34
N ALA A 6 19.42 -21.66 42.61
CA ALA A 6 19.61 -20.29 43.08
C ALA A 6 18.99 -19.34 42.04
N THR A 7 18.27 -18.27 42.31
CA THR A 7 17.66 -17.69 43.51
C THR A 7 16.67 -16.67 42.94
N VAL A 8 15.43 -16.69 43.43
CA VAL A 8 14.39 -15.70 43.11
C VAL A 8 14.71 -14.40 43.85
N LEU A 9 14.66 -13.26 43.16
CA LEU A 9 14.59 -11.95 43.79
C LEU A 9 13.45 -11.15 43.16
N VAL A 10 12.36 -11.08 43.91
CA VAL A 10 11.19 -10.25 43.68
C VAL A 10 11.54 -8.83 44.11
N ALA A 11 11.33 -7.85 43.25
CA ALA A 11 11.31 -6.44 43.62
C ALA A 11 9.97 -5.83 43.14
N VAL A 12 9.07 -5.69 44.12
CA VAL A 12 7.84 -4.91 44.06
C VAL A 12 8.21 -3.43 44.05
N GLY A 13 7.61 -2.66 43.15
CA GLY A 13 7.82 -1.22 43.06
C GLY A 13 6.64 -0.54 42.38
N SER A 14 5.51 -0.49 43.07
CA SER A 14 4.35 0.33 42.71
C SER A 14 4.72 1.81 42.76
N MET A 15 4.56 2.54 41.66
CA MET A 15 4.55 3.99 41.69
C MET A 15 3.36 4.53 40.88
N VAL A 16 2.38 5.00 41.63
CA VAL A 16 1.22 5.77 41.18
C VAL A 16 1.71 7.15 40.80
N LEU A 17 1.49 7.58 39.55
CA LEU A 17 1.63 8.98 39.15
C LEU A 17 0.28 9.53 38.70
N ALA A 18 -0.07 10.60 39.39
CA ALA A 18 -1.30 11.35 39.36
C ALA A 18 -1.69 11.82 37.95
N GLY A 19 -2.99 11.81 37.69
CA GLY A 19 -3.58 12.41 36.51
C GLY A 19 -3.35 13.92 36.46
N VAL A 20 -2.96 14.39 35.28
CA VAL A 20 -3.17 15.78 34.88
C VAL A 20 -4.28 15.75 33.86
N GLY A 21 -5.48 16.17 34.29
CA GLY A 21 -6.59 16.44 33.38
C GLY A 21 -6.24 17.64 32.52
N SER A 22 -5.99 17.41 31.24
CA SER A 22 -5.96 18.47 30.24
C SER A 22 -7.38 19.02 30.07
N ALA A 23 -7.68 20.11 30.75
CA ALA A 23 -8.82 20.95 30.42
C ALA A 23 -8.51 21.68 29.10
N SER A 24 -8.74 20.99 27.98
CA SER A 24 -8.80 21.62 26.68
C SER A 24 -10.00 22.57 26.67
N ARG A 25 -9.76 23.86 26.90
CA ARG A 25 -10.71 24.91 26.48
C ARG A 25 -10.79 24.81 24.97
N ALA A 26 -11.83 24.14 24.47
CA ALA A 26 -12.23 24.25 23.08
C ALA A 26 -12.50 25.73 22.83
N SER A 27 -11.63 26.40 22.08
CA SER A 27 -11.95 27.68 21.48
C SER A 27 -13.17 27.44 20.61
N GLU A 28 -14.29 28.07 20.95
CA GLU A 28 -15.52 27.97 20.16
C GLU A 28 -15.20 28.34 18.70
N PRO A 29 -15.59 27.49 17.74
CA PRO A 29 -15.34 27.79 16.33
C PRO A 29 -15.95 29.13 15.95
N TRP A 30 -15.15 29.98 15.32
CA TRP A 30 -15.46 31.35 14.86
C TRP A 30 -16.72 31.51 13.98
N TRP A 31 -17.40 30.42 13.61
CA TRP A 31 -18.63 30.41 12.82
C TRP A 31 -19.92 30.35 13.66
N PHE A 32 -19.82 30.24 14.99
CA PHE A 32 -20.99 30.19 15.88
C PHE A 32 -21.68 31.56 16.06
N ASP A 33 -21.03 32.65 15.66
CA ASP A 33 -21.49 34.04 15.86
C ASP A 33 -22.21 34.67 14.65
N LEU A 34 -22.53 33.88 13.61
CA LEU A 34 -23.25 34.43 12.46
C LEU A 34 -24.73 34.67 12.83
N PRO A 35 -25.25 35.91 12.70
CA PRO A 35 -26.64 36.21 13.01
C PRO A 35 -27.58 35.38 12.12
N PRO A 36 -28.77 34.97 12.60
CA PRO A 36 -29.63 33.97 11.95
C PRO A 36 -30.04 34.26 10.49
N GLY A 37 -29.85 35.50 10.01
CA GLY A 37 -30.17 35.93 8.65
C GLY A 37 -29.12 35.57 7.59
N GLU A 38 -27.83 35.74 7.88
CA GLU A 38 -26.77 35.61 6.86
C GLU A 38 -26.63 34.17 6.33
N LYS A 39 -26.82 33.17 7.19
CA LYS A 39 -26.79 31.75 6.78
C LYS A 39 -27.89 31.42 5.77
N ARG A 40 -29.06 32.07 5.88
CA ARG A 40 -30.19 31.82 4.97
C ARG A 40 -29.95 32.46 3.61
N GLU A 41 -29.32 33.63 3.58
CA GLU A 41 -28.99 34.32 2.33
C GLU A 41 -27.86 33.63 1.55
N MET A 42 -26.85 33.09 2.23
CA MET A 42 -25.80 32.30 1.57
C MET A 42 -26.36 31.01 0.97
N ALA A 43 -27.21 30.28 1.69
CA ALA A 43 -27.84 29.06 1.18
C ALA A 43 -28.71 29.34 -0.06
N ALA A 44 -29.46 30.44 -0.05
CA ALA A 44 -30.27 30.85 -1.20
C ALA A 44 -29.40 31.21 -2.43
N ARG A 45 -28.25 31.86 -2.23
CA ARG A 45 -27.31 32.17 -3.32
C ARG A 45 -26.67 30.92 -3.93
N GLU A 46 -26.28 29.95 -3.12
CA GLU A 46 -25.72 28.69 -3.63
C GLU A 46 -26.72 27.88 -4.46
N ASP A 47 -27.99 27.83 -4.05
CA ASP A 47 -29.04 27.13 -4.80
C ASP A 47 -29.27 27.77 -6.18
N VAL A 48 -29.20 29.10 -6.27
CA VAL A 48 -29.26 29.82 -7.55
C VAL A 48 -28.04 29.51 -8.42
N TYR A 49 -26.85 29.42 -7.83
CA TYR A 49 -25.61 29.11 -8.57
C TYR A 49 -25.60 27.68 -9.12
N ARG A 50 -26.08 26.69 -8.35
CA ARG A 50 -26.21 25.30 -8.81
C ARG A 50 -27.21 25.16 -9.96
N ARG A 51 -28.31 25.92 -9.94
CA ARG A 51 -29.34 25.86 -10.98
C ARG A 51 -28.97 26.60 -12.27
N SER A 52 -27.99 27.51 -12.22
CA SER A 52 -27.60 28.36 -13.36
C SER A 52 -26.39 27.86 -14.14
N SER A 53 -25.72 26.78 -13.68
CA SER A 53 -24.63 26.16 -14.42
C SER A 53 -25.14 24.99 -15.26
N PRO A 54 -25.22 25.10 -16.60
CA PRO A 54 -25.48 23.94 -17.44
C PRO A 54 -24.36 22.91 -17.24
N PRO A 55 -24.68 21.61 -17.13
CA PRO A 55 -23.67 20.58 -17.00
C PRO A 55 -22.73 20.64 -18.21
N ALA A 56 -21.43 20.61 -17.96
CA ALA A 56 -20.41 20.65 -19.00
C ALA A 56 -20.68 19.53 -20.03
N PRO A 57 -20.65 19.83 -21.35
CA PRO A 57 -20.78 18.82 -22.38
C PRO A 57 -19.66 17.79 -22.24
N LYS A 58 -20.04 16.52 -22.06
CA LYS A 58 -19.09 15.41 -21.99
C LYS A 58 -18.73 14.99 -23.42
N ASP A 59 -17.62 15.50 -23.93
CA ASP A 59 -17.04 15.00 -25.18
C ASP A 59 -16.66 13.52 -25.01
N GLN A 60 -17.36 12.65 -25.72
CA GLN A 60 -17.01 11.24 -25.85
C GLN A 60 -15.92 11.12 -26.93
N VAL A 61 -14.66 11.06 -26.49
CA VAL A 61 -13.56 10.68 -27.37
C VAL A 61 -12.85 9.47 -26.80
N GLY A 62 -12.98 8.35 -27.53
CA GLY A 62 -12.05 7.23 -27.50
C GLY A 62 -12.35 6.17 -26.44
N ALA A 63 -12.86 5.02 -26.89
CA ALA A 63 -12.75 3.77 -26.17
C ALA A 63 -11.27 3.43 -25.98
N ARG A 64 -10.70 3.86 -24.85
CA ARG A 64 -9.54 3.19 -24.25
C ARG A 64 -10.13 2.10 -23.36
N GLU A 65 -9.57 0.90 -23.50
CA GLU A 65 -9.87 -0.25 -22.63
C GLU A 65 -9.95 0.23 -21.18
N ALA A 66 -11.05 -0.11 -20.52
CA ALA A 66 -11.26 0.22 -19.14
C ALA A 66 -10.19 -0.49 -18.30
N VAL A 67 -9.07 0.22 -18.05
CA VAL A 67 -8.28 0.01 -16.85
C VAL A 67 -9.31 0.12 -15.74
N GLN A 68 -9.60 -0.99 -15.05
CA GLN A 68 -10.40 -0.96 -13.83
C GLN A 68 -9.73 0.10 -12.96
N GLN A 69 -10.38 1.27 -12.84
CA GLN A 69 -9.93 2.32 -11.95
C GLN A 69 -10.06 1.73 -10.55
N GLY A 70 -8.98 1.12 -10.08
CA GLY A 70 -8.85 0.74 -8.68
C GLY A 70 -9.13 1.96 -7.82
N ASP A 71 -9.57 1.71 -6.58
CA ASP A 71 -9.65 2.74 -5.55
C ASP A 71 -8.44 3.69 -5.69
N PRO A 72 -8.62 5.00 -5.89
CA PRO A 72 -7.49 5.92 -6.09
C PRO A 72 -6.53 5.93 -4.88
N ALA A 73 -6.96 5.45 -3.71
CA ALA A 73 -6.06 5.21 -2.58
C ALA A 73 -5.14 3.99 -2.77
N ARG A 74 -5.49 3.08 -3.69
CA ARG A 74 -4.79 1.81 -3.99
C ARG A 74 -4.79 1.53 -5.50
N PRO A 75 -3.97 2.27 -6.28
CA PRO A 75 -3.91 2.07 -7.73
C PRO A 75 -3.47 0.63 -8.06
N ALA A 76 -4.14 0.02 -9.03
CA ALA A 76 -3.70 -1.26 -9.59
C ALA A 76 -2.66 -1.02 -10.71
N GLY A 77 -1.73 -1.96 -10.86
CA GLY A 77 -0.66 -1.92 -11.86
C GLY A 77 0.73 -1.81 -11.27
N ILE A 78 1.69 -1.43 -12.12
CA ILE A 78 3.09 -1.24 -11.75
C ILE A 78 3.24 0.12 -11.04
N ILE A 79 3.87 0.10 -9.88
CA ILE A 79 4.16 1.26 -9.04
C ILE A 79 5.68 1.35 -8.88
N GLU A 80 6.25 2.46 -9.35
CA GLU A 80 7.69 2.71 -9.37
C GLU A 80 8.35 2.84 -7.99
N SER A 81 7.55 2.97 -6.92
CA SER A 81 8.07 2.99 -5.54
C SER A 81 8.46 1.59 -5.08
N GLY A 82 9.74 1.43 -4.75
CA GLY A 82 10.32 0.26 -4.11
C GLY A 82 10.45 0.37 -2.60
N GLU A 83 9.58 1.12 -1.92
CA GLU A 83 9.62 1.14 -0.45
C GLU A 83 9.14 -0.19 0.12
N TYR A 84 9.93 -0.77 1.01
CA TYR A 84 9.61 -2.02 1.69
C TYR A 84 10.16 -1.96 3.12
N PRO A 85 9.40 -2.40 4.14
CA PRO A 85 9.77 -2.18 5.54
C PRO A 85 10.96 -3.03 6.01
N ASP A 86 11.34 -4.07 5.26
CA ASP A 86 12.48 -4.91 5.58
C ASP A 86 13.79 -4.33 5.01
N PRO A 87 14.77 -3.94 5.86
CA PRO A 87 16.02 -3.35 5.39
C PRO A 87 16.97 -4.37 4.74
N THR A 88 16.71 -5.68 4.87
CA THR A 88 17.56 -6.75 4.30
C THR A 88 17.38 -6.91 2.79
N VAL A 89 16.39 -6.25 2.20
CA VAL A 89 16.13 -6.25 0.76
C VAL A 89 16.23 -4.84 0.18
N VAL A 90 16.47 -4.78 -1.13
CA VAL A 90 16.44 -3.55 -1.93
C VAL A 90 15.42 -3.76 -3.05
N ILE A 91 14.27 -3.12 -2.93
CA ILE A 91 13.18 -3.23 -3.90
C ILE A 91 13.30 -2.10 -4.93
N GLN A 92 13.15 -2.45 -6.21
CA GLN A 92 13.19 -1.52 -7.34
C GLN A 92 11.82 -0.92 -7.62
N ASN A 93 10.80 -1.77 -7.63
CA ASN A 93 9.41 -1.39 -7.83
C ASN A 93 8.48 -2.51 -7.37
N ARG A 94 7.17 -2.27 -7.48
CA ARG A 94 6.16 -3.28 -7.20
C ARG A 94 5.06 -3.29 -8.26
N TRP A 95 4.33 -4.39 -8.31
CA TRP A 95 3.02 -4.47 -8.95
C TRP A 95 1.98 -4.78 -7.89
N GLN A 96 0.76 -4.28 -8.05
CA GLN A 96 -0.37 -4.72 -7.24
C GLN A 96 -1.65 -4.81 -8.07
N GLY A 97 -2.52 -5.75 -7.75
CA GLY A 97 -3.75 -5.96 -8.49
C GLY A 97 -4.66 -7.02 -7.88
N PRO A 98 -5.81 -7.29 -8.52
CA PRO A 98 -6.71 -8.37 -8.11
C PRO A 98 -6.05 -9.75 -8.33
N ALA A 99 -6.33 -10.68 -7.43
CA ALA A 99 -5.89 -12.08 -7.52
C ALA A 99 -6.89 -13.00 -6.80
N GLY A 100 -7.62 -13.82 -7.55
CA GLY A 100 -8.72 -14.63 -6.99
C GLY A 100 -9.79 -13.74 -6.34
N ASP A 101 -10.20 -14.11 -5.12
CA ASP A 101 -11.18 -13.36 -4.32
C ASP A 101 -10.58 -12.18 -3.54
N GLY A 102 -9.29 -11.88 -3.72
CA GLY A 102 -8.58 -10.83 -2.99
C GLY A 102 -7.62 -10.04 -3.85
N HIS A 103 -6.54 -9.59 -3.24
CA HIS A 103 -5.50 -8.80 -3.91
C HIS A 103 -4.13 -9.41 -3.73
N MET A 104 -3.23 -9.08 -4.65
CA MET A 104 -1.83 -9.47 -4.59
C MET A 104 -0.95 -8.24 -4.81
N ALA A 105 0.15 -8.15 -4.05
CA ALA A 105 1.25 -7.24 -4.33
C ALA A 105 2.53 -8.05 -4.54
N VAL A 106 3.31 -7.65 -5.53
CA VAL A 106 4.53 -8.32 -5.95
C VAL A 106 5.64 -7.29 -5.98
N PHE A 107 6.61 -7.41 -5.08
CA PHE A 107 7.76 -6.51 -4.96
C PHE A 107 8.96 -7.15 -5.64
N ALA A 108 9.65 -6.43 -6.53
CA ALA A 108 10.80 -6.94 -7.24
C ALA A 108 12.09 -6.24 -6.82
N GLY A 109 13.16 -7.02 -6.61
CA GLY A 109 14.42 -6.48 -6.12
C GLY A 109 15.52 -7.53 -6.01
N ALA A 110 16.39 -7.35 -5.00
CA ALA A 110 17.41 -8.30 -4.57
C ALA A 110 17.63 -8.20 -3.06
N TYR A 111 18.33 -9.17 -2.50
CA TYR A 111 18.82 -9.07 -1.12
C TYR A 111 19.95 -8.05 -1.07
N ARG A 112 20.07 -7.33 0.05
CA ARG A 112 21.13 -6.34 0.25
C ARG A 112 22.51 -6.98 0.35
N ASP A 113 22.61 -8.18 0.91
CA ASP A 113 23.85 -8.93 1.09
C ASP A 113 24.21 -9.82 -0.12
N ARG A 114 23.24 -10.14 -0.98
CA ARG A 114 23.38 -10.93 -2.21
C ARG A 114 22.76 -10.21 -3.42
N PRO A 115 23.33 -9.07 -3.86
CA PRO A 115 22.74 -8.24 -4.93
C PRO A 115 22.67 -8.95 -6.30
N GLU A 116 23.46 -10.00 -6.49
CA GLU A 116 23.45 -10.88 -7.67
C GLU A 116 22.23 -11.82 -7.71
N GLN A 117 21.59 -12.08 -6.56
CA GLN A 117 20.42 -12.94 -6.49
C GLN A 117 19.15 -12.09 -6.57
N GLY A 118 18.50 -12.12 -7.74
CA GLY A 118 17.20 -11.52 -7.94
C GLY A 118 16.13 -12.16 -7.07
N LEU A 119 15.18 -11.38 -6.59
CA LEU A 119 14.08 -11.87 -5.77
C LEU A 119 12.77 -11.12 -6.05
N VAL A 120 11.68 -11.84 -5.84
CA VAL A 120 10.32 -11.32 -5.81
C VAL A 120 9.69 -11.63 -4.45
N ILE A 121 9.09 -10.65 -3.79
CA ILE A 121 8.28 -10.88 -2.58
C ILE A 121 6.82 -10.79 -2.96
N VAL A 122 6.08 -11.86 -2.73
CA VAL A 122 4.64 -11.92 -3.01
C VAL A 122 3.88 -11.76 -1.72
N HIS A 123 2.99 -10.78 -1.66
CA HIS A 123 2.02 -10.58 -0.58
C HIS A 123 0.61 -10.84 -1.11
N TRP A 124 -0.17 -11.61 -0.36
CA TRP A 124 -1.59 -11.82 -0.60
C TRP A 124 -2.40 -11.08 0.45
N TYR A 125 -3.47 -10.45 -0.01
CA TYR A 125 -4.42 -9.72 0.80
C TYR A 125 -5.83 -10.24 0.55
N ASP A 126 -6.72 -10.10 1.53
CA ASP A 126 -8.15 -10.31 1.31
C ASP A 126 -8.79 -9.14 0.54
N ASP A 127 -10.10 -9.22 0.31
CA ASP A 127 -10.92 -8.18 -0.33
C ASP A 127 -10.90 -6.83 0.40
N GLN A 128 -10.60 -6.84 1.70
CA GLN A 128 -10.46 -5.64 2.54
C GLN A 128 -9.01 -5.11 2.59
N TRP A 129 -8.10 -5.63 1.75
CA TRP A 129 -6.68 -5.29 1.74
C TRP A 129 -5.95 -5.62 3.05
N ARG A 130 -6.46 -6.57 3.86
CA ARG A 130 -5.75 -7.07 5.04
C ARG A 130 -4.74 -8.12 4.62
N PHE A 131 -3.53 -8.01 5.13
CA PHE A 131 -2.46 -8.96 4.84
C PHE A 131 -2.84 -10.36 5.31
N VAL A 132 -2.79 -11.34 4.41
CA VAL A 132 -3.09 -12.75 4.69
C VAL A 132 -1.80 -13.54 4.86
N ARG A 133 -0.89 -13.42 3.89
CA ARG A 133 0.40 -14.12 3.88
C ARG A 133 1.38 -13.47 2.92
N GLY A 134 2.66 -13.79 3.07
CA GLY A 134 3.70 -13.40 2.12
C GLY A 134 4.82 -14.43 2.03
N ARG A 135 5.52 -14.45 0.89
CA ARG A 135 6.72 -15.28 0.72
C ARG A 135 7.71 -14.63 -0.25
N PRO A 136 9.03 -14.74 -0.01
CA PRO A 136 10.03 -14.47 -1.02
C PRO A 136 10.12 -15.63 -2.03
N VAL A 137 10.46 -15.30 -3.27
CA VAL A 137 10.76 -16.24 -4.37
C VAL A 137 12.01 -15.73 -5.07
N GLU A 138 13.09 -16.49 -4.99
CA GLU A 138 14.35 -16.16 -5.67
C GLU A 138 14.22 -16.44 -7.17
N SER A 139 14.87 -15.62 -8.01
CA SER A 139 14.97 -15.89 -9.44
C SER A 139 15.71 -17.21 -9.69
N PRO A 140 15.35 -17.97 -10.75
CA PRO A 140 15.98 -19.26 -11.05
C PRO A 140 17.50 -19.18 -11.28
N ARG A 141 18.00 -17.99 -11.60
CA ARG A 141 19.41 -17.70 -11.85
C ARG A 141 19.81 -16.41 -11.12
N ALA A 142 21.06 -16.33 -10.70
CA ALA A 142 21.66 -15.14 -10.09
C ALA A 142 22.04 -14.12 -11.19
N GLN A 143 21.05 -13.36 -11.67
CA GLN A 143 21.17 -12.40 -12.77
C GLN A 143 21.03 -10.94 -12.32
N GLY A 144 21.14 -10.69 -11.01
CA GLY A 144 21.04 -9.37 -10.39
C GLY A 144 19.62 -8.99 -9.97
N SER A 145 19.50 -7.78 -9.39
CA SER A 145 18.22 -7.21 -8.95
C SER A 145 17.17 -7.19 -10.06
N LEU A 146 15.95 -7.55 -9.70
CA LEU A 146 14.82 -7.58 -10.62
C LEU A 146 14.05 -6.26 -10.61
N ARG A 147 13.48 -5.89 -11.75
CA ARG A 147 12.52 -4.79 -11.91
C ARG A 147 11.35 -5.26 -12.76
N ILE A 148 10.12 -4.97 -12.35
CA ILE A 148 8.93 -5.25 -13.15
C ILE A 148 8.84 -4.22 -14.27
N THR A 149 8.69 -4.68 -15.51
CA THR A 149 8.66 -3.84 -16.73
C THR A 149 7.37 -3.99 -17.51
N GLY A 150 6.61 -5.04 -17.26
CA GLY A 150 5.31 -5.28 -17.88
C GLY A 150 4.43 -6.17 -17.01
N ALA A 151 3.12 -6.09 -17.22
CA ALA A 151 2.12 -6.93 -16.58
C ALA A 151 0.96 -7.16 -17.56
N GLY A 152 0.58 -8.41 -17.78
CA GLY A 152 -0.48 -8.80 -18.70
C GLY A 152 -0.72 -10.31 -18.67
N ASP A 153 -1.93 -10.75 -19.00
CA ASP A 153 -2.28 -12.18 -19.12
C ASP A 153 -1.94 -13.05 -17.90
N GLY A 154 -2.01 -12.48 -16.69
CA GLY A 154 -1.65 -13.19 -15.45
C GLY A 154 -0.15 -13.38 -15.24
N VAL A 155 0.69 -12.70 -16.02
CA VAL A 155 2.15 -12.79 -15.98
C VAL A 155 2.76 -11.41 -15.77
N LEU A 156 3.81 -11.35 -14.94
CA LEU A 156 4.69 -10.19 -14.86
C LEU A 156 5.93 -10.42 -15.71
N ILE A 157 6.34 -9.38 -16.43
CA ILE A 157 7.59 -9.33 -17.16
C ILE A 157 8.61 -8.60 -16.31
N LEU A 158 9.67 -9.28 -15.91
CA LEU A 158 10.74 -8.74 -15.08
C LEU A 158 12.02 -8.64 -15.89
N ARG A 159 12.77 -7.56 -15.67
CA ARG A 159 14.11 -7.39 -16.21
C ARG A 159 15.12 -7.53 -15.08
N ALA A 160 16.10 -8.42 -15.28
CA ALA A 160 17.20 -8.61 -14.35
C ALA A 160 18.30 -7.56 -14.55
N GLY A 161 19.18 -7.40 -13.57
CA GLY A 161 20.32 -6.48 -13.63
C GLY A 161 21.29 -6.80 -14.78
N SER A 162 21.39 -8.07 -15.20
CA SER A 162 22.12 -8.51 -16.38
C SER A 162 21.52 -8.03 -17.71
N GLY A 163 20.25 -7.61 -17.70
CA GLY A 163 19.48 -7.26 -18.87
C GLY A 163 18.54 -8.36 -19.36
N ASP A 164 18.63 -9.57 -18.81
CA ASP A 164 17.76 -10.71 -19.16
C ASP A 164 16.30 -10.46 -18.77
N GLU A 165 15.38 -11.04 -19.54
CA GLU A 165 13.95 -11.01 -19.25
C GLU A 165 13.51 -12.31 -18.56
N LEU A 166 12.69 -12.18 -17.54
CA LEU A 166 12.11 -13.27 -16.75
C LEU A 166 10.59 -13.11 -16.72
N ARG A 167 9.87 -14.23 -16.75
CA ARG A 167 8.41 -14.25 -16.57
C ARG A 167 8.06 -14.79 -15.20
N PHE A 168 7.09 -14.14 -14.56
CA PHE A 168 6.56 -14.58 -13.26
C PHE A 168 5.05 -14.75 -13.35
N ASP A 169 4.59 -15.99 -13.15
CA ASP A 169 3.18 -16.35 -13.19
C ASP A 169 2.50 -15.97 -11.87
N LEU A 170 1.45 -15.15 -11.95
CA LEU A 170 0.74 -14.62 -10.78
C LEU A 170 -0.18 -15.66 -10.12
N ALA A 171 -0.63 -16.68 -10.85
CA ALA A 171 -1.55 -17.69 -10.33
C ALA A 171 -0.81 -18.69 -9.42
N THR A 172 0.38 -19.09 -9.84
CA THR A 172 1.25 -20.06 -9.16
C THR A 172 2.29 -19.39 -8.27
N ALA A 173 2.54 -18.09 -8.49
CA ALA A 173 3.57 -17.30 -7.86
C ALA A 173 4.95 -17.94 -8.01
N THR A 174 5.28 -18.33 -9.25
CA THR A 174 6.57 -18.92 -9.63
C THR A 174 7.10 -18.31 -10.93
N PHE A 175 8.41 -18.41 -11.13
CA PHE A 175 9.03 -18.07 -12.41
C PHE A 175 8.71 -19.14 -13.46
N VAL A 176 8.51 -18.68 -14.69
CA VAL A 176 8.26 -19.53 -15.87
C VAL A 176 9.22 -19.12 -16.99
N ASP A 177 9.52 -20.05 -17.90
CA ASP A 177 10.35 -19.83 -19.09
C ASP A 177 9.53 -19.23 -20.25
#